data_AF-A0A2V1GVE3-F1
#
_entry.id   AF-A0A2V1GVE3-F1
#
_cell.length_a   1.000
_cell.length_b   1.000
_cell.length_c   1.000
_cell.angle_alpha   90.00
_cell.angle_beta   90.00
_cell.angle_gamma   90.00
#
_symmetry.space_group_name_H-M   'P 1'
#
loop_
_entity.id
_entity.type
_entity.pdbx_description
1 polymer ?
#
loop_
_entity_poly.entity_id
_entity_poly.type
_entity_poly.pdbx_seq_one_letter_code
_entity_poly.pdbx_strand_id
1 'polypeptide(L)'
;MTKINKKTGFGFSLIRQALLVGLAGLLLAQPASAERKRFYRYIDEGGRTVINYTIPPKYAAKGYEIINENGMVLKKIAAALTRQEYKAQQDAKRQAKLLQAKATKKKAEQSRLDAILTSTYTSVQDILYSMLKKLGNLETQINVTQGNIGRLNDQATDFLTNAANLERAGKAIPASLTRNIHDTRRQIAESQSFIEKKKAEKSQIRSRHMEDIVRFQQIREREPHRFIRYPSQRVSCFSPNQCQKLWQKAVRFVEQKATEPLEVQQDGLLITRQPNQSESVSMMLTQVSQKQETWIVMEAHCKASIVGERLCSSDSVKILPAIFQDRLSAN
;
A
#
# COMPACT_ATOMS: atom_id res chain seq x y z
N MET A 1 -13.00 59.20 -52.13
CA MET A 1 -13.23 60.50 -52.79
C MET A 1 -13.44 61.57 -51.72
N THR A 2 -12.59 62.61 -51.72
CA THR A 2 -12.84 64.01 -51.25
C THR A 2 -13.34 64.23 -49.80
N LYS A 3 -12.83 65.15 -48.97
CA LYS A 3 -11.83 66.22 -49.08
C LYS A 3 -11.53 66.71 -47.64
N ILE A 4 -10.34 67.29 -47.50
CA ILE A 4 -9.70 67.92 -46.34
C ILE A 4 -10.47 69.17 -45.83
N ASN A 5 -10.50 69.45 -44.51
CA ASN A 5 -10.06 70.76 -44.00
C ASN A 5 -9.70 70.83 -42.50
N LYS A 6 -8.67 71.66 -42.22
CA LYS A 6 -7.94 71.96 -40.97
C LYS A 6 -8.65 72.96 -40.05
N LYS A 7 -8.24 72.96 -38.76
CA LYS A 7 -7.87 74.12 -37.89
C LYS A 7 -7.30 73.55 -36.56
N THR A 8 -5.99 73.61 -36.27
CA THR A 8 -5.24 74.63 -35.48
C THR A 8 -5.88 74.98 -34.12
N GLY A 9 -5.24 74.93 -32.95
CA GLY A 9 -3.84 74.61 -32.61
C GLY A 9 -3.54 74.75 -31.09
N PHE A 10 -2.24 74.63 -30.78
CA PHE A 10 -1.48 75.16 -29.62
C PHE A 10 -1.68 74.67 -28.17
N GLY A 11 -0.56 74.24 -27.55
CA GLY A 11 -0.36 74.16 -26.10
C GLY A 11 0.78 73.23 -25.62
N PHE A 12 2.05 73.67 -25.74
CA PHE A 12 3.24 73.41 -24.88
C PHE A 12 3.26 72.12 -24.02
N SER A 13 4.07 71.09 -24.31
CA SER A 13 5.55 70.97 -24.22
C SER A 13 6.19 71.44 -22.92
N LEU A 14 7.00 70.55 -22.31
CA LEU A 14 8.07 70.75 -21.31
C LEU A 14 7.73 70.55 -19.82
N ILE A 15 7.68 69.30 -19.33
CA ILE A 15 8.30 68.89 -18.04
C ILE A 15 8.80 67.44 -18.16
N ARG A 16 9.82 67.23 -19.00
CA ARG A 16 10.69 66.04 -18.96
C ARG A 16 12.10 66.59 -19.11
N GLN A 17 12.99 66.22 -18.18
CA GLN A 17 14.39 66.63 -18.05
C GLN A 17 14.62 67.86 -17.17
N ALA A 18 14.79 67.62 -15.88
CA ALA A 18 15.75 68.37 -15.08
C ALA A 18 16.26 67.49 -13.94
N LEU A 19 17.59 67.53 -13.76
CA LEU A 19 18.35 67.10 -12.58
C LEU A 19 18.72 65.61 -12.42
N LEU A 20 19.44 65.18 -13.44
CA LEU A 20 20.57 64.25 -13.40
C LEU A 20 21.82 64.91 -12.72
N VAL A 21 21.69 65.43 -11.48
CA VAL A 21 22.83 65.93 -10.67
C VAL A 21 22.58 65.57 -9.20
N GLY A 22 22.99 64.35 -8.83
CA GLY A 22 22.94 63.82 -7.46
C GLY A 22 23.79 62.57 -7.30
N LEU A 23 24.86 62.45 -8.11
CA LEU A 23 25.71 61.27 -8.22
C LEU A 23 27.20 61.66 -8.14
N ALA A 24 27.62 62.28 -7.04
CA ALA A 24 29.04 62.45 -6.71
C ALA A 24 29.18 62.86 -5.23
N GLY A 25 29.32 61.89 -4.33
CA GLY A 25 29.60 62.19 -2.92
C GLY A 25 29.18 61.16 -1.89
N LEU A 26 29.35 59.86 -2.16
CA LEU A 26 29.37 58.86 -1.08
C LEU A 26 30.11 57.58 -1.51
N LEU A 27 31.31 57.73 -2.06
CA LEU A 27 32.28 56.64 -2.15
C LEU A 27 33.45 56.99 -1.23
N LEU A 28 33.72 56.09 -0.28
CA LEU A 28 34.88 55.95 0.62
C LEU A 28 34.52 55.92 2.11
N ALA A 29 33.80 54.87 2.49
CA ALA A 29 33.98 54.23 3.78
C ALA A 29 33.91 52.71 3.57
N GLN A 30 34.97 52.13 3.00
CA GLN A 30 35.15 50.68 3.12
C GLN A 30 35.61 50.44 4.56
N PRO A 31 34.86 49.68 5.39
CA PRO A 31 35.40 49.27 6.67
C PRO A 31 36.60 48.39 6.37
N ALA A 32 37.80 48.86 6.76
CA ALA A 32 38.95 47.99 6.86
C ALA A 32 38.51 46.79 7.68
N SER A 33 38.48 45.61 7.06
CA SER A 33 38.20 44.38 7.75
C SER A 33 39.35 44.16 8.71
N ALA A 34 39.21 44.64 9.95
CA ALA A 34 40.14 44.30 11.01
C ALA A 34 40.22 42.77 11.03
N GLU A 35 41.38 42.22 10.69
CA GLU A 35 41.68 40.81 10.93
C GLU A 35 41.56 40.58 12.43
N ARG A 36 40.35 40.21 12.88
CA ARG A 36 40.06 39.92 14.28
C ARG A 36 41.05 38.85 14.72
N LYS A 37 41.95 39.16 15.67
CA LYS A 37 43.00 38.21 16.08
C LYS A 37 42.33 36.95 16.57
N ARG A 38 42.71 35.82 15.98
CA ARG A 38 42.20 34.49 16.34
C ARG A 38 43.20 33.82 17.25
N PHE A 39 42.70 33.21 18.31
CA PHE A 39 43.50 32.42 19.22
C PHE A 39 43.02 30.97 19.18
N TYR A 40 43.92 30.05 19.48
CA TYR A 40 43.66 28.62 19.55
C TYR A 40 43.75 28.17 21.00
N ARG A 41 42.66 27.56 21.49
CA ARG A 41 42.56 26.98 22.83
C ARG A 41 42.62 25.46 22.73
N TYR A 42 43.60 24.84 23.38
CA TYR A 42 43.80 23.38 23.40
C TYR A 42 44.27 22.90 24.78
N ILE A 43 44.25 21.60 25.01
CA ILE A 43 44.72 20.99 26.26
C ILE A 43 46.13 20.41 26.06
N ASP A 44 47.07 20.77 26.94
CA ASP A 44 48.45 20.29 26.91
C ASP A 44 48.59 18.87 27.50
N GLU A 45 49.81 18.31 27.49
CA GLU A 45 50.08 16.97 28.06
C GLU A 45 49.86 16.88 29.58
N GLY A 46 49.87 18.01 30.30
CA GLY A 46 49.58 18.09 31.73
C GLY A 46 48.11 18.34 32.05
N GLY A 47 47.21 18.30 31.05
CA GLY A 47 45.78 18.56 31.25
C GLY A 47 45.42 20.04 31.40
N ARG A 48 46.36 20.96 31.12
CA ARG A 48 46.14 22.41 31.26
C ARG A 48 45.62 23.01 29.96
N THR A 49 44.67 23.93 30.08
CA THR A 49 44.15 24.71 28.95
C THR A 49 45.16 25.78 28.55
N VAL A 50 45.65 25.72 27.31
CA VAL A 50 46.60 26.67 26.74
C VAL A 50 45.91 27.47 25.63
N ILE A 51 46.08 28.79 25.64
CA ILE A 51 45.61 29.70 24.60
C ILE A 51 46.84 30.30 23.90
N ASN A 52 46.93 30.12 22.58
CA ASN A 52 48.07 30.63 21.80
C ASN A 52 47.63 31.07 20.39
N TYR A 53 48.42 31.92 19.74
CA TYR A 53 48.24 32.36 18.35
C TYR A 53 48.47 31.25 17.32
N THR A 54 49.16 30.17 17.71
CA THR A 54 49.42 29.01 16.84
C THR A 54 49.26 27.71 17.61
N ILE A 55 48.75 26.68 16.93
CA ILE A 55 48.62 25.35 17.50
C ILE A 55 49.81 24.46 17.09
N PRO A 56 50.57 23.90 18.04
CA PRO A 56 51.60 22.93 17.73
C PRO A 56 51.02 21.66 17.08
N PRO A 57 51.70 21.04 16.09
CA PRO A 57 51.18 19.87 15.36
C PRO A 57 50.72 18.72 16.27
N LYS A 58 51.42 18.49 17.39
CA LYS A 58 51.10 17.41 18.34
C LYS A 58 49.76 17.56 19.07
N TYR A 59 49.21 18.77 19.16
CA TYR A 59 47.92 19.04 19.81
C TYR A 59 46.79 19.21 18.79
N ALA A 60 47.10 19.53 17.53
CA ALA A 60 46.10 19.67 16.48
C ALA A 60 45.26 18.38 16.29
N ALA A 61 45.88 17.21 16.43
CA ALA A 61 45.20 15.92 16.33
C ALA A 61 44.28 15.58 17.53
N LYS A 62 44.42 16.27 18.68
CA LYS A 62 43.60 16.04 19.89
C LYS A 62 42.34 16.90 19.94
N GLY A 63 42.14 17.76 18.93
CA GLY A 63 41.04 18.72 18.89
C GLY A 63 41.37 20.02 19.64
N TYR A 64 40.77 21.11 19.20
CA TYR A 64 41.03 22.45 19.72
C TYR A 64 39.89 23.41 19.38
N GLU A 65 39.85 24.55 20.03
CA GLU A 65 38.87 25.61 19.80
C GLU A 65 39.55 26.84 19.22
N ILE A 66 38.91 27.51 18.27
CA ILE A 66 39.30 28.83 17.76
C ILE A 66 38.43 29.83 18.52
N ILE A 67 39.06 30.77 19.21
CA ILE A 67 38.40 31.77 20.03
C ILE A 67 38.75 33.19 19.56
N ASN A 68 37.89 34.17 19.84
CA ASN A 68 38.18 35.58 19.63
C ASN A 68 38.98 36.18 20.81
N GLU A 69 39.38 37.45 20.68
CA GLU A 69 40.10 38.22 21.71
C GLU A 69 39.40 38.22 23.09
N ASN A 70 38.06 38.10 23.12
CA ASN A 70 37.26 38.07 24.34
C ASN A 70 37.07 36.65 24.92
N GLY A 71 37.77 35.65 24.36
CA GLY A 71 37.68 34.25 24.79
C GLY A 71 36.44 33.48 24.32
N MET A 72 35.62 34.08 23.45
CA MET A 72 34.42 33.46 22.90
C MET A 72 34.76 32.45 21.80
N VAL A 73 34.18 31.24 21.87
CA VAL A 73 34.41 30.18 20.88
C VAL A 73 33.78 30.54 19.54
N LEU A 74 34.63 30.73 18.54
CA LEU A 74 34.22 30.95 17.15
C LEU A 74 34.02 29.63 16.41
N LYS A 75 34.86 28.62 16.68
CA LYS A 75 34.79 27.30 16.03
C LYS A 75 35.43 26.23 16.90
N LYS A 76 34.82 25.04 16.98
CA LYS A 76 35.39 23.87 17.66
C LYS A 76 35.82 22.83 16.64
N ILE A 77 37.06 22.36 16.75
CA ILE A 77 37.64 21.29 15.93
C ILE A 77 37.75 20.04 16.81
N ALA A 78 37.07 18.96 16.42
CA ALA A 78 37.10 17.71 17.16
C ALA A 78 38.47 17.01 17.05
N ALA A 79 38.76 16.15 18.03
CA ALA A 79 39.92 15.25 17.96
C ALA A 79 39.85 14.35 16.72
N ALA A 80 41.01 13.97 16.20
CA ALA A 80 41.09 12.91 15.20
C ALA A 80 40.57 11.61 15.79
N LEU A 81 39.69 10.92 15.07
CA LEU A 81 39.15 9.64 15.49
C LEU A 81 40.28 8.62 15.69
N THR A 82 40.18 7.83 16.75
CA THR A 82 41.06 6.67 16.91
C THR A 82 40.82 5.66 15.77
N ARG A 83 41.79 4.78 15.50
CA ARG A 83 41.63 3.74 14.47
C ARG A 83 40.38 2.87 14.70
N GLN A 84 40.04 2.60 15.95
CA GLN A 84 38.86 1.84 16.32
C GLN A 84 37.56 2.61 16.05
N GLU A 85 37.47 3.89 16.46
CA GLU A 85 36.30 4.73 16.20
C GLU A 85 36.10 4.98 14.70
N TYR A 86 37.18 5.17 13.95
CA TYR A 86 37.13 5.29 12.49
C TYR A 86 36.58 4.03 11.82
N LYS A 87 37.08 2.85 12.24
CA LYS A 87 36.57 1.56 11.75
C LYS A 87 35.10 1.36 12.10
N ALA A 88 34.70 1.65 13.34
CA ALA A 88 33.30 1.57 13.78
C ALA A 88 32.40 2.53 12.98
N GLN A 89 32.86 3.75 12.70
CA GLN A 89 32.12 4.70 11.86
C GLN A 89 31.99 4.20 10.41
N GLN A 90 33.05 3.62 9.83
CA GLN A 90 32.98 3.04 8.49
C GLN A 90 32.03 1.84 8.43
N ASP A 91 32.06 0.97 9.44
CA ASP A 91 31.19 -0.20 9.52
C ASP A 91 29.71 0.23 9.67
N ALA A 92 29.43 1.23 10.51
CA ALA A 92 28.09 1.82 10.64
C ALA A 92 27.61 2.44 9.31
N LYS A 93 28.47 3.19 8.61
CA LYS A 93 28.15 3.74 7.27
C LYS A 93 27.89 2.63 6.25
N ARG A 94 28.66 1.54 6.26
CA ARG A 94 28.45 0.37 5.38
C ARG A 94 27.10 -0.29 5.68
N GLN A 95 26.78 -0.51 6.96
CA GLN A 95 25.50 -1.08 7.37
C GLN A 95 24.32 -0.20 6.95
N ALA A 96 24.39 1.12 7.18
CA ALA A 96 23.36 2.06 6.75
C ALA A 96 23.15 2.02 5.23
N LYS A 97 24.23 1.98 4.44
CA LYS A 97 24.16 1.84 2.97
C LYS A 97 23.52 0.53 2.54
N LEU A 98 23.84 -0.58 3.21
CA LEU A 98 23.22 -1.89 2.94
C LEU A 98 21.72 -1.88 3.25
N LEU A 99 21.31 -1.29 4.38
CA LEU A 99 19.90 -1.15 4.76
C LEU A 99 19.13 -0.28 3.75
N GLN A 100 19.72 0.85 3.35
CA GLN A 100 19.14 1.73 2.33
C GLN A 100 19.00 1.00 0.99
N ALA A 101 20.04 0.28 0.54
CA ALA A 101 19.98 -0.49 -0.69
C ALA A 101 18.90 -1.58 -0.66
N LYS A 102 18.73 -2.28 0.48
CA LYS A 102 17.64 -3.25 0.68
C LYS A 102 16.27 -2.58 0.62
N ALA A 103 16.09 -1.43 1.28
CA ALA A 103 14.84 -0.67 1.25
C ALA A 103 14.49 -0.18 -0.15
N THR A 104 15.46 0.35 -0.90
CA THR A 104 15.28 0.79 -2.29
C THR A 104 14.88 -0.37 -3.19
N LYS A 105 15.56 -1.52 -3.08
CA LYS A 105 15.19 -2.72 -3.85
C LYS A 105 13.77 -3.19 -3.54
N LYS A 106 13.39 -3.24 -2.26
CA LYS A 106 12.03 -3.62 -1.85
C LYS A 106 10.97 -2.65 -2.40
N LYS A 107 11.24 -1.35 -2.37
CA LYS A 107 10.35 -0.33 -2.92
C LYS A 107 10.21 -0.47 -4.44
N ALA A 108 11.31 -0.67 -5.16
CA ALA A 108 11.31 -0.86 -6.61
C ALA A 108 10.51 -2.11 -7.02
N GLU A 109 10.69 -3.22 -6.30
CA GLU A 109 9.92 -4.43 -6.55
C GLU A 109 8.44 -4.23 -6.28
N GLN A 110 8.08 -3.58 -5.16
CA GLN A 110 6.69 -3.27 -4.86
C GLN A 110 6.06 -2.38 -5.94
N SER A 111 6.77 -1.35 -6.40
CA SER A 111 6.29 -0.48 -7.49
C SER A 111 6.09 -1.24 -8.80
N ARG A 112 6.95 -2.22 -9.10
CA ARG A 112 6.78 -3.11 -10.25
C ARG A 112 5.53 -3.97 -10.13
N LEU A 113 5.31 -4.58 -8.97
CA LEU A 113 4.11 -5.39 -8.69
C LEU A 113 2.84 -4.54 -8.76
N ASP A 114 2.87 -3.33 -8.20
CA ASP A 114 1.77 -2.38 -8.25
C ASP A 114 1.42 -2.01 -9.70
N ALA A 115 2.43 -1.72 -10.52
CA ALA A 115 2.24 -1.39 -11.93
C ALA A 115 1.66 -2.56 -12.73
N ILE A 116 2.10 -3.80 -12.46
CA ILE A 116 1.52 -5.00 -13.07
C ILE A 116 0.04 -5.14 -12.65
N LEU A 117 -0.26 -4.94 -11.37
CA LEU A 117 -1.61 -5.08 -10.85
C LEU A 117 -2.55 -4.04 -11.48
N THR A 118 -2.13 -2.78 -11.60
CA THR A 118 -2.93 -1.72 -12.22
C THR A 118 -2.97 -1.77 -13.74
N SER A 119 -1.98 -2.38 -14.40
CA SER A 119 -2.05 -2.63 -15.85
C SER A 119 -2.93 -3.83 -16.20
N THR A 120 -3.00 -4.82 -15.30
CA THR A 120 -3.78 -6.05 -15.53
C THR A 120 -5.27 -5.83 -15.29
N TYR A 121 -5.60 -4.96 -14.33
CA TYR A 121 -6.98 -4.73 -13.90
C TYR A 121 -7.29 -3.24 -13.89
N THR A 122 -8.42 -2.86 -14.48
CA THR A 122 -8.86 -1.46 -14.53
C THR A 122 -9.76 -1.10 -13.35
N SER A 123 -10.37 -2.11 -12.73
CA SER A 123 -11.29 -1.97 -11.61
C SER A 123 -11.16 -3.15 -10.62
N VAL A 124 -11.69 -2.96 -9.41
CA VAL A 124 -11.82 -4.07 -8.44
C VAL A 124 -12.74 -5.16 -8.99
N GLN A 125 -13.75 -4.77 -9.76
CA GLN A 125 -14.67 -5.68 -10.44
C GLN A 125 -13.93 -6.61 -11.42
N ASP A 126 -12.92 -6.12 -12.14
CA ASP A 126 -12.13 -6.94 -13.05
C ASP A 126 -11.35 -8.03 -12.31
N ILE A 127 -10.76 -7.67 -11.15
CA ILE A 127 -10.04 -8.62 -10.30
C ILE A 127 -10.99 -9.71 -9.82
N LEU A 128 -12.20 -9.32 -9.41
CA LEU A 128 -13.24 -10.25 -8.96
C LEU A 128 -13.74 -11.15 -10.06
N TYR A 129 -14.04 -10.62 -11.23
CA TYR A 129 -14.47 -11.41 -12.38
C TYR A 129 -13.39 -12.43 -12.77
N SER A 130 -12.12 -12.01 -12.77
CA SER A 130 -10.98 -12.91 -13.00
C SER A 130 -10.91 -14.03 -11.95
N MET A 131 -11.10 -13.70 -10.68
CA MET A 131 -11.15 -14.67 -9.59
C MET A 131 -12.32 -15.65 -9.78
N LEU A 132 -13.55 -15.15 -9.96
CA LEU A 132 -14.75 -15.97 -10.10
C LEU A 132 -14.66 -16.91 -11.30
N LYS A 133 -14.13 -16.43 -12.43
CA LYS A 133 -13.87 -17.27 -13.61
C LYS A 133 -12.92 -18.43 -13.29
N LYS A 134 -11.81 -18.15 -12.58
CA LYS A 134 -10.85 -19.19 -12.16
C LYS A 134 -11.49 -20.19 -11.18
N LEU A 135 -12.24 -19.69 -10.19
CA LEU A 135 -12.92 -20.54 -9.21
C LEU A 135 -14.00 -21.42 -9.86
N GLY A 136 -14.77 -20.87 -10.81
CA GLY A 136 -15.76 -21.63 -11.58
C GLY A 136 -15.12 -22.75 -12.39
N ASN A 137 -13.98 -22.49 -13.05
CA ASN A 137 -13.26 -23.51 -13.79
C ASN A 137 -12.78 -24.67 -12.90
N LEU A 138 -12.28 -24.36 -11.70
CA LEU A 138 -11.87 -25.38 -10.72
C LEU A 138 -13.07 -26.16 -10.19
N GLU A 139 -14.21 -25.48 -9.97
CA GLU A 139 -15.43 -26.13 -9.53
C GLU A 139 -15.95 -27.13 -10.55
N THR A 140 -15.96 -26.76 -11.84
CA THR A 140 -16.31 -27.67 -12.92
C THR A 140 -15.42 -28.92 -12.92
N GLN A 141 -14.10 -28.76 -12.73
CA GLN A 141 -13.18 -29.89 -12.65
C GLN A 141 -13.47 -30.80 -11.45
N ILE A 142 -13.78 -30.22 -10.29
CA ILE A 142 -14.17 -30.96 -9.09
C ILE A 142 -15.44 -31.76 -9.35
N ASN A 143 -16.48 -31.13 -9.90
CA ASN A 143 -17.78 -31.78 -10.13
C ASN A 143 -17.66 -32.93 -11.15
N VAL A 144 -16.90 -32.75 -12.23
CA VAL A 144 -16.62 -33.82 -13.19
C VAL A 144 -15.88 -34.98 -12.52
N THR A 145 -14.88 -34.69 -11.69
CA THR A 145 -14.12 -35.71 -10.98
C THR A 145 -14.98 -36.45 -9.94
N GLN A 146 -15.89 -35.76 -9.26
CA GLN A 146 -16.85 -36.38 -8.36
C GLN A 146 -17.80 -37.32 -9.10
N GLY A 147 -18.29 -36.92 -10.27
CA GLY A 147 -19.08 -37.80 -11.14
C GLY A 147 -18.29 -39.06 -11.56
N ASN A 148 -16.99 -38.91 -11.86
CA ASN A 148 -16.12 -40.05 -12.16
C ASN A 148 -15.96 -41.00 -10.96
N ILE A 149 -15.80 -40.46 -9.76
CA ILE A 149 -15.75 -41.27 -8.52
C ILE A 149 -17.05 -42.06 -8.34
N GLY A 150 -18.21 -41.45 -8.59
CA GLY A 150 -19.50 -42.13 -8.56
C GLY A 150 -19.51 -43.37 -9.46
N ARG A 151 -19.17 -43.20 -10.75
CA ARG A 151 -19.09 -44.31 -11.70
C ARG A 151 -18.09 -45.40 -11.30
N LEU A 152 -16.93 -45.02 -10.76
CA LEU A 152 -15.92 -45.97 -10.31
C LEU A 152 -16.38 -46.75 -9.07
N ASN A 153 -17.16 -46.12 -8.17
CA ASN A 153 -17.74 -46.80 -7.01
C ASN A 153 -18.78 -47.85 -7.44
N ASP A 154 -19.63 -47.52 -8.42
CA ASP A 154 -20.59 -48.48 -8.98
C ASP A 154 -19.85 -49.68 -9.59
N GLN A 155 -18.83 -49.42 -10.40
CA GLN A 155 -17.99 -50.45 -11.00
C GLN A 155 -17.28 -51.32 -9.95
N ALA A 156 -16.75 -50.72 -8.88
CA ALA A 156 -16.14 -51.46 -7.77
C ALA A 156 -17.17 -52.36 -7.07
N THR A 157 -18.40 -51.86 -6.89
CA THR A 157 -19.51 -52.60 -6.28
C THR A 157 -19.90 -53.81 -7.14
N ASP A 158 -19.96 -53.65 -8.46
CA ASP A 158 -20.23 -54.75 -9.38
C ASP A 158 -19.15 -55.84 -9.32
N PHE A 159 -17.87 -55.44 -9.32
CA PHE A 159 -16.77 -56.40 -9.20
C PHE A 159 -16.76 -57.13 -7.85
N LEU A 160 -17.05 -56.43 -6.75
CA LEU A 160 -17.15 -57.03 -5.43
C LEU A 160 -18.34 -57.99 -5.34
N THR A 161 -19.48 -57.64 -5.92
CA THR A 161 -20.67 -58.49 -5.98
C THR A 161 -20.37 -59.78 -6.76
N ASN A 162 -19.70 -59.67 -7.90
CA ASN A 162 -19.28 -60.83 -8.70
C ASN A 162 -18.30 -61.73 -7.93
N ALA A 163 -17.34 -61.13 -7.21
CA ALA A 163 -16.40 -61.89 -6.38
C ALA A 163 -17.13 -62.63 -5.25
N ALA A 164 -18.04 -61.97 -4.55
CA ALA A 164 -18.84 -62.57 -3.48
C ALA A 164 -19.75 -63.70 -4.00
N ASN A 165 -20.29 -63.57 -5.22
CA ASN A 165 -21.09 -64.64 -5.84
C ASN A 165 -20.25 -65.88 -6.15
N LEU A 166 -19.02 -65.70 -6.64
CA LEU A 166 -18.10 -66.80 -6.90
C LEU A 166 -17.68 -67.51 -5.61
N GLU A 167 -17.35 -66.74 -4.58
CA GLU A 167 -16.99 -67.25 -3.26
C GLU A 167 -18.14 -68.06 -2.64
N ARG A 168 -19.36 -67.53 -2.66
CA ARG A 168 -20.57 -68.26 -2.20
C ARG A 168 -20.85 -69.53 -3.00
N ALA A 169 -20.47 -69.55 -4.28
CA ALA A 169 -20.57 -70.73 -5.13
C ALA A 169 -19.38 -71.70 -4.96
N GLY A 170 -18.45 -71.45 -4.04
CA GLY A 170 -17.25 -72.27 -3.81
C GLY A 170 -16.24 -72.22 -4.96
N LYS A 171 -16.33 -71.22 -5.84
CA LYS A 171 -15.45 -71.06 -7.01
C LYS A 171 -14.29 -70.12 -6.67
N ALA A 172 -13.11 -70.42 -7.21
CA ALA A 172 -11.96 -69.52 -7.11
C ALA A 172 -12.23 -68.20 -7.82
N ILE A 173 -11.83 -67.09 -7.20
CA ILE A 173 -11.93 -65.75 -7.77
C ILE A 173 -10.83 -65.58 -8.85
N PRO A 174 -11.18 -65.24 -10.11
CA PRO A 174 -10.20 -65.02 -11.14
C PRO A 174 -9.25 -63.86 -10.80
N ALA A 175 -7.95 -64.03 -11.05
CA ALA A 175 -6.95 -63.00 -10.79
C ALA A 175 -7.24 -61.68 -11.54
N SER A 176 -7.90 -61.74 -12.70
CA SER A 176 -8.36 -60.55 -13.42
C SER A 176 -9.38 -59.73 -12.63
N LEU A 177 -10.32 -60.38 -11.93
CA LEU A 177 -11.32 -59.70 -11.11
C LEU A 177 -10.69 -59.02 -9.91
N THR A 178 -9.76 -59.68 -9.23
CA THR A 178 -8.99 -59.08 -8.12
C THR A 178 -8.18 -57.86 -8.59
N ARG A 179 -7.51 -57.96 -9.75
CA ARG A 179 -6.80 -56.82 -10.34
C ARG A 179 -7.74 -55.65 -10.64
N ASN A 180 -8.89 -55.92 -11.26
CA ASN A 180 -9.87 -54.89 -11.57
C ASN A 180 -10.36 -54.16 -10.31
N ILE A 181 -10.67 -54.88 -9.22
CA ILE A 181 -11.06 -54.28 -7.94
C ILE A 181 -9.96 -53.35 -7.42
N HIS A 182 -8.71 -53.83 -7.43
CA HIS A 182 -7.56 -53.06 -6.96
C HIS A 182 -7.33 -51.80 -7.81
N ASP A 183 -7.36 -51.93 -9.13
CA ASP A 183 -7.13 -50.81 -10.05
C ASP A 183 -8.26 -49.76 -9.95
N THR A 184 -9.53 -50.18 -9.87
CA THR A 184 -10.65 -49.25 -9.66
C THR A 184 -10.52 -48.51 -8.32
N ARG A 185 -10.16 -49.21 -7.23
CA ARG A 185 -9.91 -48.58 -5.93
C ARG A 185 -8.77 -47.56 -5.97
N ARG A 186 -7.68 -47.88 -6.68
CA ARG A 186 -6.56 -46.95 -6.89
C ARG A 186 -7.04 -45.68 -7.62
N GLN A 187 -7.81 -45.83 -8.70
CA GLN A 187 -8.35 -44.69 -9.46
C GLN A 187 -9.28 -43.80 -8.63
N ILE A 188 -10.09 -44.40 -7.74
CA ILE A 188 -10.93 -43.63 -6.80
C ILE A 188 -10.05 -42.80 -5.87
N ALA A 189 -9.02 -43.39 -5.27
CA ALA A 189 -8.11 -42.70 -4.36
C ALA A 189 -7.35 -41.56 -5.06
N GLU A 190 -6.88 -41.79 -6.29
CA GLU A 190 -6.23 -40.78 -7.12
C GLU A 190 -7.17 -39.60 -7.44
N SER A 191 -8.42 -39.91 -7.79
CA SER A 191 -9.47 -38.91 -8.08
C SER A 191 -9.82 -38.08 -6.83
N GLN A 192 -9.89 -38.71 -5.66
CA GLN A 192 -10.10 -38.02 -4.39
C GLN A 192 -8.93 -37.08 -4.07
N SER A 193 -7.69 -37.55 -4.23
CA SER A 193 -6.49 -36.73 -4.05
C SER A 193 -6.48 -35.52 -5.00
N PHE A 194 -6.91 -35.70 -6.24
CA PHE A 194 -7.04 -34.62 -7.21
C PHE A 194 -8.06 -33.56 -6.74
N ILE A 195 -9.24 -33.98 -6.26
CA ILE A 195 -10.25 -33.06 -5.72
C ILE A 195 -9.69 -32.24 -4.56
N GLU A 196 -9.00 -32.87 -3.61
CA GLU A 196 -8.44 -32.16 -2.45
C GLU A 196 -7.38 -31.13 -2.86
N LYS A 197 -6.53 -31.46 -3.85
CA LYS A 197 -5.59 -30.49 -4.43
C LYS A 197 -6.32 -29.31 -5.07
N LYS A 198 -7.42 -29.56 -5.79
CA LYS A 198 -8.22 -28.50 -6.43
C LYS A 198 -8.94 -27.62 -5.42
N LYS A 199 -9.43 -28.18 -4.31
CA LYS A 199 -10.01 -27.39 -3.20
C LYS A 199 -8.96 -26.48 -2.53
N ALA A 200 -7.75 -27.00 -2.29
CA ALA A 200 -6.64 -26.20 -1.77
C ALA A 200 -6.26 -25.06 -2.74
N GLU A 201 -6.21 -25.36 -4.05
CA GLU A 201 -5.97 -24.38 -5.10
C GLU A 201 -7.04 -23.27 -5.12
N LYS A 202 -8.33 -23.61 -4.97
CA LYS A 202 -9.42 -22.62 -4.84
C LYS A 202 -9.19 -21.66 -3.67
N SER A 203 -8.83 -22.19 -2.50
CA SER A 203 -8.57 -21.37 -1.31
C SER A 203 -7.39 -20.42 -1.53
N GLN A 204 -6.30 -20.93 -2.13
CA GLN A 204 -5.12 -20.13 -2.44
C GLN A 204 -5.42 -19.02 -3.46
N ILE A 205 -6.17 -19.33 -4.53
CA ILE A 205 -6.62 -18.34 -5.51
C ILE A 205 -7.43 -17.24 -4.83
N ARG A 206 -8.38 -17.62 -3.98
CA ARG A 206 -9.22 -16.66 -3.25
C ARG A 206 -8.39 -15.72 -2.37
N SER A 207 -7.45 -16.27 -1.59
CA SER A 207 -6.57 -15.48 -0.73
C SER A 207 -5.75 -14.47 -1.53
N ARG A 208 -5.08 -14.92 -2.61
CA ARG A 208 -4.25 -14.06 -3.45
C ARG A 208 -5.04 -12.92 -4.09
N HIS A 209 -6.22 -13.21 -4.65
CA HIS A 209 -7.03 -12.17 -5.29
C HIS A 209 -7.61 -11.18 -4.26
N MET A 210 -7.88 -11.61 -3.01
CA MET A 210 -8.26 -10.66 -1.96
C MET A 210 -7.11 -9.74 -1.57
N GLU A 211 -5.88 -10.26 -1.47
CA GLU A 211 -4.69 -9.43 -1.26
C GLU A 211 -4.51 -8.43 -2.40
N ASP A 212 -4.70 -8.87 -3.64
CA ASP A 212 -4.65 -8.03 -4.83
C ASP A 212 -5.73 -6.94 -4.81
N ILE A 213 -6.96 -7.24 -4.38
CA ILE A 213 -8.03 -6.23 -4.26
C ILE A 213 -7.66 -5.15 -3.25
N VAL A 214 -7.22 -5.56 -2.05
CA VAL A 214 -6.79 -4.63 -1.00
C VAL A 214 -5.63 -3.78 -1.49
N ARG A 215 -4.65 -4.40 -2.18
CA ARG A 215 -3.50 -3.69 -2.71
C ARG A 215 -3.88 -2.71 -3.82
N PHE A 216 -4.72 -3.15 -4.75
CA PHE A 216 -5.22 -2.33 -5.85
C PHE A 216 -5.94 -1.09 -5.30
N GLN A 217 -6.77 -1.26 -4.28
CA GLN A 217 -7.41 -0.14 -3.59
C GLN A 217 -6.40 0.84 -3.00
N GLN A 218 -5.39 0.36 -2.26
CA GLN A 218 -4.34 1.23 -1.69
C GLN A 218 -3.54 1.98 -2.75
N ILE A 219 -3.28 1.36 -3.91
CA ILE A 219 -2.59 2.02 -5.03
C ILE A 219 -3.50 3.09 -5.58
N ARG A 220 -4.76 2.73 -5.84
CA ARG A 220 -5.77 3.68 -6.26
C ARG A 220 -5.75 4.84 -5.28
N GLU A 221 -6.02 4.68 -3.99
CA GLU A 221 -6.06 5.78 -2.98
C GLU A 221 -4.95 6.83 -3.06
N ARG A 222 -3.77 6.49 -3.59
CA ARG A 222 -2.62 7.39 -3.75
C ARG A 222 -2.61 8.16 -5.07
N GLU A 223 -3.41 7.74 -6.05
CA GLU A 223 -3.64 8.46 -7.30
C GLU A 223 -4.65 9.60 -7.08
N PRO A 224 -4.45 10.79 -7.68
CA PRO A 224 -5.44 11.86 -7.64
C PRO A 224 -6.71 11.41 -8.37
N HIS A 225 -7.82 11.21 -7.64
CA HIS A 225 -8.95 10.40 -8.11
C HIS A 225 -10.13 11.12 -8.74
N ARG A 226 -10.84 10.33 -9.56
CA ARG A 226 -12.17 10.50 -10.15
C ARG A 226 -13.34 10.20 -9.16
N PHE A 227 -13.05 9.90 -7.89
CA PHE A 227 -14.03 9.65 -6.80
C PHE A 227 -13.45 10.04 -5.44
N ILE A 228 -14.30 10.49 -4.50
CA ILE A 228 -13.90 10.82 -3.13
C ILE A 228 -14.29 9.66 -2.20
N ARG A 229 -13.35 9.21 -1.37
CA ARG A 229 -13.47 8.02 -0.51
C ARG A 229 -13.40 8.36 0.96
N TYR A 230 -14.24 7.69 1.77
CA TYR A 230 -14.23 7.76 3.23
C TYR A 230 -14.20 6.34 3.82
N PRO A 231 -13.02 5.82 4.18
CA PRO A 231 -12.90 4.51 4.81
C PRO A 231 -13.32 4.57 6.29
N SER A 232 -13.93 3.49 6.78
CA SER A 232 -14.17 3.27 8.19
C SER A 232 -12.90 2.84 8.92
N GLN A 233 -12.91 2.97 10.25
CA GLN A 233 -11.94 2.24 11.07
C GLN A 233 -12.14 0.73 10.91
N ARG A 234 -11.07 -0.03 11.17
CA ARG A 234 -11.10 -1.50 11.12
C ARG A 234 -11.90 -2.02 12.30
N VAL A 235 -12.84 -2.93 12.03
CA VAL A 235 -13.54 -3.67 13.06
C VAL A 235 -12.99 -5.10 13.10
N SER A 236 -12.18 -5.41 14.10
CA SER A 236 -11.55 -6.73 14.26
C SER A 236 -12.54 -7.75 14.84
N CYS A 237 -12.40 -9.01 14.44
CA CYS A 237 -13.15 -10.15 14.93
C CYS A 237 -12.19 -11.32 15.25
N PHE A 238 -12.50 -12.05 16.33
CA PHE A 238 -11.56 -13.00 16.94
C PHE A 238 -12.01 -14.45 16.86
N SER A 239 -13.21 -14.73 16.33
CA SER A 239 -13.70 -16.10 16.10
C SER A 239 -14.55 -16.19 14.83
N PRO A 240 -14.64 -17.36 14.17
CA PRO A 240 -15.45 -17.52 12.95
C PRO A 240 -16.91 -17.11 13.13
N ASN A 241 -17.54 -17.48 14.25
CA ASN A 241 -18.93 -17.13 14.55
C ASN A 241 -19.11 -15.62 14.77
N GLN A 242 -18.18 -14.98 15.48
CA GLN A 242 -18.19 -13.52 15.64
C GLN A 242 -18.01 -12.81 14.30
N CYS A 243 -17.05 -13.25 13.48
CA CYS A 243 -16.82 -12.68 12.15
C CYS A 243 -18.05 -12.80 11.25
N GLN A 244 -18.74 -13.96 11.27
CA GLN A 244 -19.97 -14.16 10.50
C GLN A 244 -21.09 -13.22 10.98
N LYS A 245 -21.28 -13.06 12.29
CA LYS A 245 -22.29 -12.13 12.86
C LYS A 245 -21.98 -10.69 12.49
N LEU A 246 -20.72 -10.26 12.61
CA LEU A 246 -20.28 -8.92 12.25
C LEU A 246 -20.42 -8.66 10.76
N TRP A 247 -20.10 -9.65 9.92
CA TRP A 247 -20.32 -9.58 8.47
C TRP A 247 -21.80 -9.37 8.14
N GLN A 248 -22.71 -10.11 8.77
CA GLN A 248 -24.15 -9.92 8.56
C GLN A 248 -24.66 -8.55 9.07
N LYS A 249 -24.09 -8.00 10.15
CA LYS A 249 -24.40 -6.62 10.59
C LYS A 249 -23.88 -5.61 9.55
N ALA A 250 -22.68 -5.82 9.02
CA ALA A 250 -22.07 -4.96 8.00
C ALA A 250 -22.87 -4.94 6.69
N VAL A 251 -23.28 -6.11 6.20
CA VAL A 251 -24.10 -6.24 4.99
C VAL A 251 -25.40 -5.44 5.13
N ARG A 252 -26.13 -5.63 6.23
CA ARG A 252 -27.36 -4.88 6.53
C ARG A 252 -27.14 -3.37 6.61
N PHE A 253 -26.00 -2.94 7.14
CA PHE A 253 -25.65 -1.53 7.16
C PHE A 253 -25.54 -0.96 5.75
N VAL A 254 -24.85 -1.66 4.84
CA VAL A 254 -24.71 -1.20 3.46
C VAL A 254 -26.04 -1.23 2.71
N GLU A 255 -26.84 -2.28 2.87
CA GLU A 255 -28.20 -2.35 2.28
C GLU A 255 -29.10 -1.18 2.70
N GLN A 256 -28.93 -0.66 3.93
CA GLN A 256 -29.72 0.46 4.44
C GLN A 256 -29.18 1.84 4.08
N LYS A 257 -27.88 1.95 3.77
CA LYS A 257 -27.20 3.24 3.66
C LYS A 257 -26.67 3.55 2.26
N ALA A 258 -26.38 2.54 1.44
CA ALA A 258 -26.00 2.76 0.05
C ALA A 258 -27.20 3.21 -0.78
N THR A 259 -26.97 4.14 -1.69
CA THR A 259 -27.97 4.58 -2.68
C THR A 259 -27.92 3.73 -3.94
N GLU A 260 -26.75 3.17 -4.24
CA GLU A 260 -26.53 2.30 -5.40
C GLU A 260 -26.89 0.83 -5.08
N PRO A 261 -27.43 0.07 -6.05
CA PRO A 261 -27.79 -1.31 -5.84
C PRO A 261 -26.55 -2.19 -5.61
N LEU A 262 -26.75 -3.29 -4.88
CA LEU A 262 -25.74 -4.35 -4.74
C LEU A 262 -25.34 -4.89 -6.11
N GLU A 263 -24.04 -4.93 -6.38
CA GLU A 263 -23.48 -5.44 -7.64
C GLU A 263 -22.70 -6.74 -7.39
N VAL A 264 -21.99 -6.82 -6.26
CA VAL A 264 -21.25 -8.01 -5.85
C VAL A 264 -21.57 -8.32 -4.39
N GLN A 265 -21.90 -9.57 -4.10
CA GLN A 265 -21.99 -10.12 -2.75
C GLN A 265 -21.37 -11.52 -2.74
N GLN A 266 -20.22 -11.65 -2.06
CA GLN A 266 -19.43 -12.88 -1.91
C GLN A 266 -18.93 -12.96 -0.46
N ASP A 267 -18.46 -14.12 0.02
CA ASP A 267 -17.96 -14.18 1.40
C ASP A 267 -16.75 -13.26 1.57
N GLY A 268 -16.88 -12.33 2.51
CA GLY A 268 -15.88 -11.33 2.82
C GLY A 268 -15.76 -10.18 1.82
N LEU A 269 -16.67 -10.07 0.84
CA LEU A 269 -16.72 -8.90 -0.04
C LEU A 269 -18.14 -8.54 -0.48
N LEU A 270 -18.48 -7.26 -0.32
CA LEU A 270 -19.70 -6.68 -0.85
C LEU A 270 -19.36 -5.37 -1.55
N ILE A 271 -19.90 -5.17 -2.74
CA ILE A 271 -19.70 -3.95 -3.53
C ILE A 271 -21.05 -3.52 -4.10
N THR A 272 -21.42 -2.26 -3.91
CA THR A 272 -22.52 -1.64 -4.66
C THR A 272 -22.00 -1.08 -5.97
N ARG A 273 -22.89 -0.86 -6.94
CA ARG A 273 -22.54 -0.23 -8.21
C ARG A 273 -21.83 1.11 -7.98
N GLN A 274 -20.94 1.46 -8.90
CA GLN A 274 -20.31 2.78 -8.92
C GLN A 274 -21.36 3.90 -9.04
N PRO A 275 -21.13 5.06 -8.41
CA PRO A 275 -22.11 6.14 -8.37
C PRO A 275 -22.19 6.80 -9.75
N ASN A 276 -23.28 6.50 -10.47
CA ASN A 276 -23.50 7.03 -11.81
C ASN A 276 -24.08 8.45 -11.77
N GLN A 277 -24.88 8.74 -10.74
CA GLN A 277 -25.45 10.04 -10.45
C GLN A 277 -24.54 10.82 -9.49
N SER A 278 -24.61 12.14 -9.52
CA SER A 278 -23.76 12.97 -8.64
C SER A 278 -24.20 12.95 -7.18
N GLU A 279 -25.41 12.47 -6.88
CA GLU A 279 -25.99 12.39 -5.54
C GLU A 279 -26.06 10.96 -4.98
N SER A 280 -25.45 9.99 -5.66
CA SER A 280 -25.46 8.60 -5.18
C SER A 280 -24.23 8.26 -4.36
N VAL A 281 -24.46 7.49 -3.30
CA VAL A 281 -23.41 6.93 -2.44
C VAL A 281 -23.27 5.45 -2.76
N SER A 282 -22.11 5.06 -3.24
CA SER A 282 -21.73 3.65 -3.34
C SER A 282 -20.99 3.22 -2.07
N MET A 283 -21.10 1.95 -1.72
CA MET A 283 -20.39 1.38 -0.58
C MET A 283 -19.72 0.06 -0.92
N MET A 284 -18.66 -0.21 -0.19
CA MET A 284 -17.93 -1.46 -0.28
C MET A 284 -17.60 -1.99 1.11
N LEU A 285 -17.77 -3.29 1.32
CA LEU A 285 -17.32 -4.00 2.52
C LEU A 285 -16.24 -4.99 2.13
N THR A 286 -15.16 -5.00 2.89
CA THR A 286 -14.08 -5.97 2.73
C THR A 286 -13.78 -6.62 4.06
N GLN A 287 -13.80 -7.94 4.11
CA GLN A 287 -13.26 -8.74 5.21
C GLN A 287 -11.86 -9.22 4.82
N VAL A 288 -10.87 -8.84 5.61
CA VAL A 288 -9.48 -9.23 5.40
C VAL A 288 -9.08 -10.18 6.52
N SER A 289 -8.40 -11.28 6.18
CA SER A 289 -7.84 -12.22 7.14
C SER A 289 -6.33 -12.27 6.96
N GLN A 290 -5.58 -11.87 7.98
CA GLN A 290 -4.11 -11.89 7.96
C GLN A 290 -3.59 -12.53 9.25
N LYS A 291 -2.88 -13.67 9.10
CA LYS A 291 -2.39 -14.49 10.23
C LYS A 291 -3.55 -14.92 11.14
N GLN A 292 -3.64 -14.37 12.35
CA GLN A 292 -4.65 -14.66 13.36
C GLN A 292 -5.64 -13.51 13.57
N GLU A 293 -5.57 -12.47 12.74
CA GLU A 293 -6.46 -11.31 12.83
C GLU A 293 -7.36 -11.27 11.60
N THR A 294 -8.67 -11.19 11.83
CA THR A 294 -9.66 -10.93 10.79
C THR A 294 -10.33 -9.60 11.11
N TRP A 295 -10.49 -8.72 10.12
CA TRP A 295 -11.17 -7.45 10.31
C TRP A 295 -12.04 -7.10 9.11
N ILE A 296 -13.04 -6.25 9.37
CA ILE A 296 -13.98 -5.73 8.37
C ILE A 296 -13.75 -4.23 8.25
N VAL A 297 -13.71 -3.74 7.01
CA VAL A 297 -13.67 -2.31 6.67
C VAL A 297 -14.80 -2.01 5.71
N MET A 298 -15.43 -0.86 5.91
CA MET A 298 -16.40 -0.28 4.99
C MET A 298 -15.80 0.97 4.34
N GLU A 299 -16.10 1.19 3.07
CA GLU A 299 -15.79 2.42 2.37
C GLU A 299 -17.04 2.99 1.73
N ALA A 300 -17.27 4.30 1.91
CA ALA A 300 -18.24 5.05 1.13
C ALA A 300 -17.53 5.81 0.00
N HIS A 301 -18.11 5.82 -1.19
CA HIS A 301 -17.60 6.56 -2.34
C HIS A 301 -18.65 7.48 -2.95
N CYS A 302 -18.23 8.68 -3.35
CA CYS A 302 -19.02 9.60 -4.17
C CYS A 302 -18.29 9.87 -5.49
N LYS A 303 -19.06 10.21 -6.53
CA LYS A 303 -18.55 10.67 -7.83
C LYS A 303 -17.62 11.89 -7.66
N ALA A 304 -16.46 11.94 -8.34
CA ALA A 304 -15.71 13.19 -8.41
C ALA A 304 -16.40 14.14 -9.39
N SER A 305 -17.31 14.91 -8.81
CA SER A 305 -17.97 16.06 -9.39
C SER A 305 -18.21 17.03 -8.24
N ILE A 306 -18.35 18.33 -8.52
CA ILE A 306 -18.61 19.36 -7.50
C ILE A 306 -19.76 18.96 -6.55
N VAL A 307 -20.82 18.35 -7.10
CA VAL A 307 -21.98 17.88 -6.34
C VAL A 307 -21.62 16.66 -5.50
N GLY A 308 -20.89 15.69 -6.05
CA GLY A 308 -20.41 14.53 -5.31
C GLY A 308 -19.44 14.90 -4.19
N GLU A 309 -18.58 15.91 -4.36
CA GLU A 309 -17.70 16.41 -3.29
C GLU A 309 -18.50 17.04 -2.15
N ARG A 310 -19.54 17.81 -2.47
CA ARG A 310 -20.44 18.40 -1.48
C ARG A 310 -21.20 17.33 -0.71
N LEU A 311 -21.73 16.31 -1.40
CA LEU A 311 -22.41 15.18 -0.78
C LEU A 311 -21.47 14.44 0.17
N CYS A 312 -20.29 14.07 -0.31
CA CYS A 312 -19.29 13.38 0.50
C CYS A 312 -18.77 14.22 1.67
N SER A 313 -18.80 15.55 1.54
CA SER A 313 -18.42 16.48 2.60
C SER A 313 -19.54 16.78 3.59
N SER A 314 -20.77 16.35 3.31
CA SER A 314 -21.91 16.57 4.18
C SER A 314 -21.91 15.62 5.37
N ASP A 315 -22.59 16.03 6.45
CA ASP A 315 -22.67 15.24 7.67
C ASP A 315 -23.32 13.88 7.44
N SER A 316 -24.21 13.75 6.45
CA SER A 316 -24.91 12.50 6.15
C SER A 316 -23.96 11.40 5.65
N VAL A 317 -22.85 11.75 4.97
CA VAL A 317 -21.85 10.79 4.47
C VAL A 317 -20.64 10.69 5.40
N LYS A 318 -20.14 11.82 5.91
CA LYS A 318 -18.96 11.85 6.81
C LYS A 318 -19.15 11.04 8.08
N ILE A 319 -20.38 10.95 8.59
CA ILE A 319 -20.67 10.22 9.83
C ILE A 319 -20.75 8.71 9.61
N LEU A 320 -20.92 8.23 8.37
CA LEU A 320 -21.14 6.80 8.07
C LEU A 320 -20.01 5.89 8.58
N PRO A 321 -18.72 6.22 8.40
CA PRO A 321 -17.61 5.52 9.06
C PRO A 321 -17.79 5.30 10.57
N ALA A 322 -18.21 6.34 11.28
CA ALA A 322 -18.38 6.30 12.74
C ALA A 322 -19.62 5.49 13.14
N ILE A 323 -20.76 5.69 12.47
CA ILE A 323 -21.99 4.92 12.72
C ILE A 323 -21.76 3.43 12.40
N PHE A 324 -21.01 3.13 11.34
CA PHE A 324 -20.66 1.75 11.00
C PHE A 324 -19.90 1.07 12.13
N GLN A 325 -18.86 1.73 12.65
CA GLN A 325 -18.07 1.21 13.75
C GLN A 325 -18.92 1.00 15.02
N ASP A 326 -19.76 1.98 15.37
CA ASP A 326 -20.67 1.89 16.52
C ASP A 326 -21.67 0.74 16.37
N ARG A 327 -22.31 0.61 15.20
CA ARG A 327 -23.27 -0.47 14.91
C ARG A 327 -22.67 -1.86 14.93
N LEU A 328 -21.41 -2.01 14.51
CA LEU A 328 -20.73 -3.29 14.56
C LEU A 328 -20.17 -3.61 15.95
N SER A 329 -19.83 -2.59 16.74
CA SER A 329 -19.29 -2.76 18.10
C SER A 329 -20.38 -2.92 19.17
N ALA A 330 -21.60 -2.45 18.90
CA ALA A 330 -22.76 -2.67 19.75
C ALA A 330 -23.14 -4.17 19.78
N ASN A 331 -23.32 -4.71 20.99
CA ASN A 331 -23.66 -6.12 21.25
C ASN A 331 -24.92 -6.57 20.50
#